data_AF-A0A7V4BSN0-F1
#
_entry.id   AF-A0A7V4BSN0-F1
#
_cell.length_a   1.000
_cell.length_b   1.000
_cell.length_c   1.000
_cell.angle_alpha   90.00
_cell.angle_beta   90.00
_cell.angle_gamma   90.00
#
_symmetry.space_group_name_H-M   'P 1'
#
loop_
_entity.id
_entity.type
_entity.pdbx_description
1 polymer ?
#
loop_
_entity_poly.entity_id
_entity_poly.type
_entity_poly.pdbx_seq_one_letter_code
_entity_poly.pdbx_strand_id
1 'polypeptide(L)'
;FKKEFPESDVKTTILGHIQRGGSPTAFDRIISSRMGNAAVEALLHGQKNVMVGIVKGSIVQVPLDKITKIKKEVDKELLHLNNILK
;
A
#
# COMPACT_ATOMS: atom_id res chain seq x y z
N PHE A 1 22.32 -3.94 -19.46
CA PHE A 1 22.67 -5.06 -18.56
C PHE A 1 23.83 -5.93 -19.06
N LYS A 2 23.65 -6.99 -19.87
CA LYS A 2 24.81 -7.80 -20.33
C LYS A 2 25.82 -7.02 -21.20
N LYS A 3 25.35 -5.94 -21.85
CA LYS A 3 26.18 -4.96 -22.58
C LYS A 3 26.92 -3.95 -21.69
N GLU A 4 26.49 -3.76 -20.44
CA GLU A 4 27.05 -2.76 -19.51
C GLU A 4 27.95 -3.40 -18.44
N PHE A 5 27.74 -4.67 -18.10
CA PHE A 5 28.56 -5.41 -17.14
C PHE A 5 28.89 -6.81 -17.70
N PRO A 6 29.87 -6.89 -18.63
CA PRO A 6 30.15 -8.11 -19.38
C PRO A 6 30.74 -9.25 -18.53
N GLU A 7 31.40 -8.93 -17.43
CA GLU A 7 32.04 -9.90 -16.51
C GLU A 7 31.12 -10.38 -15.38
N SER A 8 29.90 -9.85 -15.26
CA SER A 8 28.98 -10.19 -14.16
C SER A 8 28.03 -11.32 -14.54
N ASP A 9 28.01 -12.40 -13.75
CA ASP A 9 26.99 -13.46 -13.87
C ASP A 9 25.65 -12.98 -13.27
N VAL A 10 24.84 -12.33 -14.09
CA VAL A 10 23.56 -11.73 -13.70
C VAL A 10 22.43 -12.74 -13.84
N LYS A 11 21.66 -12.95 -12.76
CA LYS A 11 20.41 -13.74 -12.76
C LYS A 11 19.20 -12.82 -12.74
N THR A 12 18.22 -13.12 -13.59
CA THR A 12 16.96 -12.36 -13.67
C THR A 12 15.79 -13.19 -13.16
N THR A 13 14.95 -12.60 -12.33
CA THR A 13 13.74 -13.25 -11.79
C THR A 13 12.53 -12.35 -11.99
N ILE A 14 11.43 -12.92 -12.50
CA ILE A 14 10.14 -12.23 -12.64
C ILE A 14 9.20 -12.83 -11.59
N LEU A 15 8.76 -12.01 -10.62
CA LEU A 15 7.95 -12.48 -9.50
C LEU A 15 6.50 -12.82 -9.92
N GLY A 16 5.86 -11.96 -10.72
CA GLY A 16 4.49 -12.20 -11.20
C GLY A 16 3.45 -12.31 -10.08
N HIS A 17 2.53 -13.27 -10.22
CA HIS A 17 1.34 -13.42 -9.37
C HIS A 17 1.63 -13.85 -7.92
N ILE A 18 2.84 -14.33 -7.62
CA ILE A 18 3.20 -14.76 -6.26
C ILE A 18 3.07 -13.61 -5.24
N GLN A 19 3.19 -12.35 -5.69
CA GLN A 19 3.03 -11.15 -4.86
C GLN A 19 1.61 -10.92 -4.35
N ARG A 20 0.60 -11.59 -4.93
CA ARG A 20 -0.81 -11.46 -4.50
C ARG A 20 -1.27 -12.61 -3.60
N GLY A 21 -0.45 -13.65 -3.46
CA GLY A 21 -0.74 -14.81 -2.62
C GLY A 21 0.04 -14.79 -1.31
N GLY A 22 -0.10 -15.87 -0.53
CA GLY A 22 0.53 -16.02 0.78
C GLY A 22 -0.37 -15.59 1.94
N SER A 23 -0.03 -16.07 3.13
CA SER A 23 -0.75 -15.69 4.35
C SER A 23 -0.47 -14.23 4.69
N PRO A 24 -1.50 -13.43 5.07
CA PRO A 24 -1.31 -12.03 5.43
C PRO A 24 -0.33 -11.90 6.59
N THR A 25 0.41 -10.78 6.65
CA THR A 25 1.29 -10.51 7.79
C THR A 25 0.49 -10.19 9.05
N ALA A 26 1.15 -10.14 10.21
CA ALA A 26 0.50 -9.68 11.44
C ALA A 26 -0.04 -8.26 11.30
N PHE A 27 0.70 -7.38 10.62
CA PHE A 27 0.27 -6.03 10.33
C PHE A 27 -0.99 -6.00 9.48
N ASP A 28 -1.03 -6.75 8.38
CA ASP A 28 -2.19 -6.83 7.48
C ASP A 28 -3.45 -7.28 8.24
N ARG A 29 -3.33 -8.31 9.10
CA ARG A 29 -4.44 -8.80 9.93
C ARG A 29 -4.94 -7.75 10.92
N ILE A 30 -4.05 -6.99 11.54
CA ILE A 30 -4.44 -5.95 12.50
C ILE A 30 -5.18 -4.82 11.80
N ILE A 31 -4.64 -4.32 10.68
CA ILE A 31 -5.27 -3.22 9.95
C ILE A 31 -6.59 -3.65 9.32
N SER A 32 -6.71 -4.88 8.80
CA SER A 32 -7.95 -5.38 8.21
C SER A 32 -9.06 -5.45 9.25
N SER A 33 -8.76 -5.95 10.45
CA SER A 33 -9.73 -6.05 11.54
C SER A 33 -10.19 -4.68 12.02
N ARG A 34 -9.26 -3.72 12.20
CA ARG A 34 -9.59 -2.34 12.59
C ARG A 34 -10.45 -1.64 11.54
N MET A 35 -10.10 -1.78 10.26
CA MET A 35 -10.85 -1.17 9.17
C MET A 35 -12.23 -1.81 8.99
N GLY A 36 -12.34 -3.13 9.15
CA GLY A 36 -13.62 -3.85 9.13
C GLY A 36 -14.56 -3.38 10.23
N ASN A 37 -14.08 -3.27 11.47
CA ASN A 37 -14.86 -2.74 12.59
C ASN A 37 -15.37 -1.32 12.31
N ALA A 38 -14.48 -0.42 11.89
CA ALA A 38 -14.84 0.96 11.61
C ALA A 38 -15.81 1.10 10.42
N ALA A 39 -15.78 0.19 9.45
CA ALA A 39 -16.76 0.17 8.37
C ALA A 39 -18.16 -0.18 8.89
N VAL A 40 -18.26 -1.17 9.78
CA VAL A 40 -19.53 -1.53 10.43
C VAL A 40 -20.04 -0.39 11.28
N GLU A 41 -19.20 0.25 12.10
CA GLU A 41 -19.57 1.43 12.89
C GLU A 41 -20.07 2.59 12.01
N ALA A 42 -19.41 2.85 10.88
CA ALA A 42 -19.85 3.87 9.94
C ALA A 42 -21.26 3.59 9.39
N LEU A 43 -21.55 2.33 9.04
CA LEU A 43 -22.87 1.90 8.58
C LEU A 43 -23.94 2.06 9.67
N LEU A 44 -23.63 1.69 10.92
CA LEU A 44 -24.53 1.85 12.07
C LEU A 44 -24.85 3.33 12.34
N HIS A 45 -23.88 4.22 12.12
CA HIS A 45 -24.08 5.67 12.21
C HIS A 45 -24.73 6.29 10.96
N GLY A 46 -25.23 5.46 10.03
CA GLY A 46 -25.95 5.92 8.84
C GLY A 46 -25.06 6.53 7.76
N GLN A 47 -23.73 6.42 7.87
CA GLN A 47 -22.80 6.91 6.87
C GLN A 47 -22.91 6.08 5.59
N LYS A 48 -22.83 6.77 4.44
CA LYS A 48 -22.90 6.16 3.10
C LYS A 48 -21.86 6.79 2.20
N ASN A 49 -21.46 6.08 1.15
CA ASN A 49 -20.51 6.56 0.14
C ASN A 49 -19.16 7.02 0.72
N VAL A 50 -18.69 6.36 1.78
CA VAL A 50 -17.38 6.62 2.40
C VAL A 50 -16.48 5.39 2.29
N MET A 51 -15.19 5.61 2.09
CA MET A 51 -14.14 4.62 2.22
C MET A 51 -13.51 4.74 3.61
N VAL A 52 -13.34 3.62 4.30
CA VAL A 52 -12.51 3.54 5.51
C VAL A 52 -11.06 3.35 5.10
N GLY A 53 -10.14 4.08 5.73
CA GLY A 53 -8.70 3.95 5.51
C GLY A 53 -7.90 4.26 6.75
N ILE A 54 -6.57 4.20 6.63
CA ILE A 54 -5.64 4.58 7.69
C ILE A 54 -4.76 5.72 7.20
N VAL A 55 -4.68 6.80 7.99
CA VAL A 55 -3.76 7.92 7.77
C VAL A 55 -3.01 8.19 9.06
N LYS A 56 -1.67 8.14 9.00
CA LYS A 56 -0.77 8.34 10.17
C LYS A 56 -1.15 7.47 11.38
N GLY A 57 -1.58 6.22 11.14
CA GLY A 57 -1.95 5.24 12.19
C GLY A 57 -3.40 5.31 12.70
N SER A 58 -4.13 6.36 12.32
CA SER A 58 -5.52 6.56 12.72
C SER A 58 -6.50 6.16 11.63
N ILE A 59 -7.65 5.62 12.04
CA ILE A 59 -8.75 5.30 11.13
C ILE A 59 -9.40 6.60 10.66
N VAL A 60 -9.64 6.70 9.36
CA VAL A 60 -10.31 7.84 8.73
C VAL A 60 -11.43 7.36 7.81
N GLN A 61 -12.45 8.19 7.65
CA GLN A 61 -13.51 8.00 6.66
C GLN A 61 -13.37 9.09 5.58
N VAL A 62 -13.29 8.68 4.33
CA VAL A 62 -13.09 9.58 3.18
C VAL A 62 -14.25 9.42 2.20
N PRO A 63 -14.94 10.51 1.80
CA PRO A 63 -15.98 10.43 0.78
C PRO A 63 -15.44 9.86 -0.54
N LEU A 64 -16.17 8.91 -1.13
CA LEU A 64 -15.75 8.22 -2.36
C LEU A 64 -15.48 9.19 -3.52
N ASP A 65 -16.27 10.26 -3.64
CA ASP A 65 -16.14 11.27 -4.70
C ASP A 65 -14.79 12.02 -4.68
N LYS A 66 -14.13 12.08 -3.53
CA LYS A 66 -12.82 12.71 -3.40
C LYS A 66 -11.69 11.77 -3.84
N ILE A 67 -11.87 10.46 -3.73
CA ILE A 67 -10.80 9.46 -3.89
C ILE A 67 -10.41 9.29 -5.35
N THR A 68 -11.40 9.30 -6.25
CA THR A 68 -11.17 9.11 -7.69
C THR A 68 -10.31 10.22 -8.31
N LYS A 69 -10.19 11.37 -7.64
CA LYS A 69 -9.41 12.53 -8.11
C LYS A 69 -8.00 12.58 -7.52
N ILE A 70 -7.69 11.74 -6.53
CA ILE A 70 -6.40 11.78 -5.83
C ILE A 70 -5.43 10.82 -6.52
N LYS A 71 -4.27 11.33 -6.92
CA LYS A 71 -3.15 10.52 -7.40
C LYS A 71 -2.19 10.27 -6.23
N LYS A 72 -1.90 9.01 -5.94
CA LYS A 72 -0.91 8.64 -4.92
C LYS A 72 0.49 8.94 -5.45
N GLU A 73 1.20 9.84 -4.77
CA GLU A 73 2.61 10.12 -5.05
C GLU A 73 3.53 9.19 -4.26
N VAL A 74 4.73 8.96 -4.81
CA VAL A 74 5.80 8.24 -4.13
C VAL A 74 6.50 9.21 -3.19
N ASP A 75 6.87 8.73 -2.00
CA ASP A 75 7.64 9.50 -1.05
C ASP A 75 9.05 9.80 -1.62
N LYS A 76 9.28 11.09 -1.91
CA LYS A 76 10.53 11.56 -2.51
C LYS A 76 11.70 11.48 -1.53
N GLU A 77 11.44 11.60 -0.22
CA GLU A 77 12.48 11.52 0.80
C GLU A 77 12.98 10.09 0.91
N LEU A 78 12.09 9.10 0.96
CA LEU A 78 12.47 7.69 0.93
C LEU A 78 13.21 7.31 -0.35
N LEU A 79 12.78 7.85 -1.50
CA LEU A 79 13.50 7.65 -2.76
C LEU A 79 14.90 8.25 -2.72
N HIS A 80 15.04 9.45 -2.16
CA HIS A 80 16.32 10.12 -1.99
C HIS A 80 17.25 9.33 -1.05
N LEU A 81 16.74 8.87 0.09
CA LEU A 81 17.47 8.05 1.05
C LEU A 81 18.02 6.77 0.40
N ASN A 82 17.20 6.08 -0.38
CA ASN A 82 17.65 4.89 -1.13
C ASN A 82 18.77 5.20 -2.14
N ASN A 83 18.88 6.43 -2.66
CA ASN A 83 19.98 6.82 -3.54
C ASN A 83 21.26 7.15 -2.76
N ILE A 84 21.16 7.57 -1.49
CA ILE A 84 22.31 7.81 -0.61
C ILE A 84 22.89 6.50 -0.08
N LEU A 85 22.03 5.54 0.27
CA LEU A 85 22.44 4.26 0.87
C LEU A 85 22.96 3.23 -0.15
N LYS A 86 22.86 3.54 -1.45
CA LYS A 86 23.26 2.67 -2.56
C LYS A 86 24.74 2.72 -2.85
#